data_AF-A0A956VTJ3-F1
#
_entry.id   AF-A0A956VTJ3-F1
#
_cell.length_a   1.000
_cell.length_b   1.000
_cell.length_c   1.000
_cell.angle_alpha   90.00
_cell.angle_beta   90.00
_cell.angle_gamma   90.00
#
_symmetry.space_group_name_H-M   'P 1'
#
loop_
_entity.id
_entity.type
_entity.pdbx_description
1 polymer ?
#
loop_
_entity_poly.entity_id
_entity_poly.type
_entity_poly.pdbx_seq_one_letter_code
_entity_poly.pdbx_strand_id
1 'polypeptide(L)'
;MTIPQLIRRRILAAHRDERGQALPLLIAAMGLFVVMGVLVVDVGMFSAERRTAQTAVDLAALAAAQDLPSRSGDPDQATKLAAAQTSADSYLAANGFLAGDPEVSTSVVTSYGGDPTMIEVSANREFNWLFGGIFGIGAGQVGARAVATANAQPRDIVLILDTSGSMCLETHGGPMLNCPNPPGDPDHNGQADWEPFDTMREASLELGTVLTPTAQGGQTLDRIALVTYSTSATVQLPFTNDYDAGSPYESAINGIVPAGYTNIGYALYRARQIINSSGRPEASKVVVLLTDGYANRYRTGGSDSNPTFSTCSSSTGCSAADNYALTEAGAVATTGASIYTIGYTGGAGAPLLQSIANVGL
;
A
#
# COMPACT_ATOMS: atom_id res chain seq x y z
N MET A 1 30.27 23.43 -98.60
CA MET A 1 29.66 22.95 -97.34
C MET A 1 29.50 24.15 -96.44
N THR A 2 28.25 24.45 -96.09
CA THR A 2 27.78 25.72 -95.51
C THR A 2 27.82 25.69 -93.98
N ILE A 3 27.80 26.88 -93.37
CA ILE A 3 27.74 27.20 -91.93
C ILE A 3 26.99 26.19 -91.03
N PRO A 4 25.89 25.50 -91.42
CA PRO A 4 25.23 24.46 -90.60
C PRO A 4 26.12 23.30 -90.11
N GLN A 5 27.26 23.00 -90.75
CA GLN A 5 28.10 21.87 -90.33
C GLN A 5 29.01 22.15 -89.12
N LEU A 6 29.34 23.41 -88.86
CA LEU A 6 30.16 23.81 -87.70
C LEU A 6 29.35 23.80 -86.40
N ILE A 7 28.04 24.06 -86.49
CA ILE A 7 27.13 24.04 -85.34
C ILE A 7 26.88 22.59 -84.87
N ARG A 8 26.76 21.63 -85.79
CA ARG A 8 26.53 20.21 -85.46
C ARG A 8 27.72 19.57 -84.72
N ARG A 9 28.96 20.01 -84.98
CA ARG A 9 30.16 19.54 -84.26
C ARG A 9 30.29 20.14 -82.86
N ARG A 10 29.84 21.38 -82.63
CA ARG A 10 29.88 21.99 -81.29
C ARG A 10 28.77 21.48 -80.36
N ILE A 11 27.62 21.09 -80.89
CA ILE A 11 26.52 20.52 -80.09
C ILE A 11 26.85 19.06 -79.66
N LEU A 12 27.59 18.29 -80.47
CA LEU A 12 28.02 16.94 -80.09
C LEU A 12 29.23 16.92 -79.13
N ALA A 13 30.03 17.99 -79.08
CA ALA A 13 31.13 18.14 -78.13
C ALA A 13 30.69 18.69 -76.75
N ALA A 14 29.41 19.03 -76.60
CA ALA A 14 28.81 19.44 -75.33
C ALA A 14 28.29 18.26 -74.49
N HIS A 15 28.43 17.01 -74.96
CA HIS A 15 28.54 15.85 -74.06
C HIS A 15 29.95 15.82 -73.47
N ARG A 16 30.20 16.84 -72.67
CA ARG A 16 31.39 17.03 -71.86
C ARG A 16 31.33 15.92 -70.80
N ASP A 17 32.28 15.00 -70.90
CA ASP A 17 32.50 13.87 -70.00
C ASP A 17 32.26 14.24 -68.52
N GLU A 18 31.13 13.82 -67.95
CA GLU A 18 30.88 13.87 -66.49
C GLU A 18 31.68 12.80 -65.72
N ARG A 19 32.50 12.01 -66.43
CA ARG A 19 33.31 10.92 -65.88
C ARG A 19 34.36 11.35 -64.85
N GLY A 20 34.58 12.65 -64.66
CA GLY A 20 35.48 13.21 -63.64
C GLY A 20 34.82 13.65 -62.33
N GLN A 21 33.51 13.96 -62.32
CA GLN A 21 32.81 14.49 -61.12
C GLN A 21 32.24 13.39 -60.22
N ALA A 22 31.97 12.21 -60.79
CA ALA A 22 31.47 11.07 -60.04
C ALA A 22 32.43 10.62 -58.93
N LEU A 23 33.75 10.67 -59.18
CA LEU A 23 34.76 10.24 -58.21
C LEU A 23 34.83 11.16 -56.97
N PRO A 24 34.93 12.50 -57.09
CA PRO A 24 34.82 13.41 -55.93
C PRO A 24 33.51 13.26 -55.15
N LEU A 25 32.38 13.10 -55.85
CA LEU A 25 31.07 13.00 -55.21
C LEU A 25 30.88 11.66 -54.50
N LEU A 26 31.42 10.58 -55.04
CA LEU A 26 31.49 9.27 -54.39
C LEU A 26 32.32 9.34 -53.10
N ILE A 27 33.50 9.98 -53.15
CA ILE A 27 34.37 10.13 -51.97
C ILE A 27 33.65 10.97 -50.89
N ALA A 28 33.00 12.07 -51.29
CA ALA A 28 32.23 12.89 -50.37
C ALA A 28 31.05 12.12 -49.75
N ALA A 29 30.32 11.34 -50.56
CA ALA A 29 29.21 10.51 -50.08
C ALA A 29 29.68 9.41 -49.14
N MET A 30 30.75 8.69 -49.48
CA MET A 30 31.35 7.68 -48.60
C MET A 30 31.84 8.30 -47.29
N GLY A 31 32.50 9.46 -47.35
CA GLY A 31 32.93 10.20 -46.16
C GLY A 31 31.76 10.57 -45.25
N LEU A 32 30.64 11.05 -45.83
CA LEU A 32 29.43 11.37 -45.09
C LEU A 32 28.85 10.12 -44.39
N PHE A 33 28.78 8.98 -45.09
CA PHE A 33 28.28 7.74 -44.49
C PHE A 33 29.17 7.24 -43.34
N VAL A 34 30.50 7.38 -43.46
CA VAL A 34 31.43 7.03 -42.38
C VAL A 34 31.22 7.94 -41.18
N VAL A 35 31.12 9.25 -41.38
CA VAL A 35 30.83 10.23 -40.32
C VAL A 35 29.51 9.92 -39.60
N MET A 36 28.45 9.61 -40.34
CA MET A 36 27.16 9.22 -39.76
C MET A 36 27.25 7.89 -38.99
N GLY A 37 27.92 6.87 -39.55
CA GLY A 37 28.07 5.58 -38.90
C GLY A 37 28.82 5.68 -37.57
N VAL A 38 29.89 6.48 -37.55
CA VAL A 38 30.67 6.79 -36.35
C VAL A 38 29.81 7.46 -35.26
N LEU A 39 29.02 8.47 -35.63
CA LEU A 39 28.14 9.18 -34.69
C LEU A 39 27.06 8.26 -34.11
N VAL A 40 26.49 7.36 -34.93
CA VAL A 40 25.51 6.38 -34.48
C VAL A 40 26.08 5.42 -33.43
N VAL A 41 27.34 4.98 -33.60
CA VAL A 41 28.01 4.11 -32.61
C VAL A 41 28.17 4.83 -31.28
N ASP A 42 28.71 6.05 -31.29
CA ASP A 42 28.91 6.87 -30.08
C ASP A 42 27.60 7.14 -29.33
N VAL A 43 26.55 7.59 -30.05
CA VAL A 43 25.22 7.82 -29.46
C VAL A 43 24.60 6.52 -28.95
N GLY A 44 24.82 5.41 -29.66
CA GLY A 44 24.37 4.08 -29.24
C GLY A 44 25.01 3.64 -27.92
N MET A 45 26.32 3.83 -27.78
CA MET A 45 27.05 3.52 -26.55
C MET A 45 26.61 4.42 -25.38
N PHE A 46 26.48 5.74 -25.61
CA PHE A 46 25.99 6.67 -24.59
C PHE A 46 24.58 6.29 -24.12
N SER A 47 23.69 5.93 -25.07
CA SER A 47 22.31 5.53 -24.76
C SER A 47 22.24 4.16 -24.07
N ALA A 48 23.20 3.27 -24.31
CA ALA A 48 23.33 2.03 -23.57
C ALA A 48 23.72 2.30 -22.11
N GLU A 49 24.73 3.14 -21.87
CA GLU A 49 25.16 3.44 -20.51
C GLU A 49 24.15 4.25 -19.71
N ARG A 50 23.41 5.15 -20.36
CA ARG A 50 22.29 5.83 -19.72
C ARG A 50 21.21 4.86 -19.25
N ARG A 51 20.96 3.77 -19.99
CA ARG A 51 19.98 2.73 -19.58
C ARG A 51 20.52 1.91 -18.40
N THR A 52 21.80 1.59 -18.38
CA THR A 52 22.45 0.94 -17.23
C THR A 52 22.31 1.81 -15.98
N ALA A 53 22.63 3.11 -16.08
CA ALA A 53 22.48 4.06 -14.99
C ALA A 53 21.04 4.16 -14.49
N GLN A 54 20.07 4.31 -15.40
CA GLN A 54 18.64 4.40 -15.05
C GLN A 54 18.16 3.15 -14.31
N THR A 55 18.51 1.97 -14.82
CA THR A 55 18.15 0.69 -14.18
C THR A 55 18.76 0.57 -12.79
N ALA A 56 20.03 1.00 -12.62
CA ALA A 56 20.71 0.98 -11.33
C ALA A 56 20.04 1.89 -10.30
N VAL A 57 19.73 3.15 -10.67
CA VAL A 57 19.11 4.10 -9.74
C VAL A 57 17.66 3.75 -9.43
N ASP A 58 16.90 3.19 -10.38
CA ASP A 58 15.52 2.77 -10.16
C ASP A 58 15.46 1.58 -9.18
N LEU A 59 16.33 0.59 -9.35
CA LEU A 59 16.43 -0.55 -8.43
C LEU A 59 16.92 -0.12 -7.05
N ALA A 60 17.92 0.75 -6.99
CA ALA A 60 18.45 1.27 -5.72
C ALA A 60 17.42 2.10 -4.96
N ALA A 61 16.70 3.00 -5.64
CA ALA A 61 15.64 3.80 -5.03
C ALA A 61 14.49 2.92 -4.53
N LEU A 62 14.08 1.92 -5.32
CA LEU A 62 13.01 1.00 -4.91
C LEU A 62 13.41 0.13 -3.71
N ALA A 63 14.61 -0.44 -3.72
CA ALA A 63 15.10 -1.24 -2.60
C ALA A 63 15.20 -0.39 -1.32
N ALA A 64 15.78 0.81 -1.43
CA ALA A 64 15.91 1.70 -0.30
C ALA A 64 14.56 2.18 0.25
N ALA A 65 13.56 2.37 -0.62
CA ALA A 65 12.21 2.74 -0.19
C ALA A 65 11.53 1.69 0.70
N GLN A 66 11.95 0.42 0.65
CA GLN A 66 11.42 -0.63 1.53
C GLN A 66 11.90 -0.48 2.98
N ASP A 67 13.07 0.14 3.18
CA ASP A 67 13.67 0.34 4.49
C ASP A 67 13.37 1.73 5.08
N LEU A 68 12.71 2.62 4.31
CA LEU A 68 12.32 3.94 4.78
C LEU A 68 11.27 3.87 5.90
N PRO A 69 11.24 4.86 6.81
CA PRO A 69 10.15 4.99 7.76
C PRO A 69 8.82 5.16 7.03
N SER A 70 7.77 4.54 7.57
CA SER A 70 6.42 4.58 6.98
C SER A 70 5.74 5.94 7.20
N ARG A 71 6.26 6.76 8.13
CA ARG A 71 5.75 8.10 8.46
C ARG A 71 6.83 8.99 9.05
N SER A 72 6.57 10.29 9.08
CA SER A 72 7.35 11.22 9.91
C SER A 72 7.23 10.90 11.40
N GLY A 73 8.31 11.10 12.15
CA GLY A 73 8.31 10.88 13.61
C GLY A 73 8.12 9.41 14.01
N ASP A 74 8.44 8.48 13.12
CA ASP A 74 8.59 7.07 13.46
C ASP A 74 9.67 6.95 14.57
N PRO A 75 9.40 6.24 15.69
CA PRO A 75 10.37 6.09 16.79
C PRO A 75 11.75 5.59 16.32
N ASP A 76 11.78 4.77 15.26
CA ASP A 76 12.99 4.17 14.70
C ASP A 76 13.49 4.89 13.42
N GLN A 77 13.03 6.11 13.17
CA GLN A 77 13.31 6.86 11.94
C GLN A 77 14.80 6.91 11.58
N ALA A 78 15.68 7.24 12.54
CA ALA A 78 17.11 7.37 12.27
C ALA A 78 17.74 6.04 11.80
N THR A 79 17.35 4.92 12.42
CA THR A 79 17.79 3.57 12.06
C THR A 79 17.29 3.19 10.67
N LYS A 80 16.02 3.46 10.37
CA LYS A 80 15.40 3.18 9.07
C LYS A 80 16.03 3.97 7.93
N LEU A 81 16.31 5.27 8.14
CA LEU A 81 17.02 6.09 7.14
C LEU A 81 18.43 5.57 6.86
N ALA A 82 19.15 5.10 7.89
CA ALA A 82 20.48 4.50 7.72
C ALA A 82 20.42 3.15 6.98
N ALA A 83 19.40 2.33 7.24
CA ALA A 83 19.15 1.08 6.51
C ALA A 83 18.84 1.37 5.03
N ALA A 84 17.94 2.31 4.74
CA ALA A 84 17.60 2.73 3.39
C ALA A 84 18.82 3.23 2.61
N GLN A 85 19.66 4.04 3.23
CA GLN A 85 20.93 4.49 2.66
C GLN A 85 21.83 3.29 2.29
N THR A 86 21.99 2.34 3.21
CA THR A 86 22.82 1.15 3.02
C THR A 86 22.28 0.28 1.86
N SER A 87 20.96 0.11 1.78
CA SER A 87 20.31 -0.61 0.70
C SER A 87 20.51 0.10 -0.64
N ALA A 88 20.31 1.41 -0.73
CA ALA A 88 20.59 2.18 -1.96
C ALA A 88 22.02 1.96 -2.45
N ASP A 89 23.01 2.12 -1.56
CA ASP A 89 24.42 1.97 -1.87
C ASP A 89 24.76 0.54 -2.33
N SER A 90 24.16 -0.47 -1.70
CA SER A 90 24.38 -1.89 -2.08
C SER A 90 23.87 -2.22 -3.49
N TYR A 91 22.70 -1.69 -3.87
CA TYR A 91 22.12 -1.92 -5.19
C TYR A 91 22.82 -1.10 -6.27
N LEU A 92 23.29 0.11 -5.97
CA LEU A 92 24.17 0.86 -6.87
C LEU A 92 25.47 0.09 -7.13
N ALA A 93 26.12 -0.40 -6.07
CA ALA A 93 27.33 -1.21 -6.16
C ALA A 93 27.13 -2.49 -6.98
N ALA A 94 26.04 -3.21 -6.75
CA ALA A 94 25.69 -4.42 -7.50
C ALA A 94 25.47 -4.16 -9.01
N ASN A 95 25.08 -2.94 -9.39
CA ASN A 95 24.91 -2.51 -10.77
C ASN A 95 26.13 -1.74 -11.33
N GLY A 96 27.29 -1.84 -10.66
CA GLY A 96 28.56 -1.29 -11.14
C GLY A 96 28.79 0.19 -10.82
N PHE A 97 27.98 0.80 -9.97
CA PHE A 97 28.18 2.16 -9.47
C PHE A 97 28.77 2.11 -8.06
N LEU A 98 30.04 1.71 -7.97
CA LEU A 98 30.75 1.54 -6.71
C LEU A 98 31.23 2.88 -6.15
N ALA A 99 30.97 3.11 -4.86
CA ALA A 99 31.52 4.27 -4.17
C ALA A 99 33.07 4.17 -4.09
N GLY A 100 33.76 5.23 -4.52
CA GLY A 100 35.22 5.31 -4.52
C GLY A 100 35.90 4.94 -5.84
N ASP A 101 35.15 4.50 -6.85
CA ASP A 101 35.64 4.46 -8.23
C ASP A 101 35.81 5.90 -8.73
N PRO A 102 37.00 6.30 -9.23
CA PRO A 102 37.25 7.67 -9.69
C PRO A 102 36.38 8.08 -10.88
N GLU A 103 35.87 7.13 -11.65
CA GLU A 103 35.02 7.39 -12.83
C GLU A 103 33.53 7.45 -12.46
N VAL A 104 33.17 7.17 -11.20
CA VAL A 104 31.77 7.09 -10.74
C VAL A 104 31.50 8.14 -9.65
N SER A 105 30.34 8.78 -9.75
CA SER A 105 29.78 9.59 -8.67
C SER A 105 28.37 9.13 -8.35
N THR A 106 28.12 8.83 -7.09
CA THR A 106 26.80 8.48 -6.56
C THR A 106 26.38 9.50 -5.52
N SER A 107 25.08 9.78 -5.45
CA SER A 107 24.51 10.58 -4.37
C SER A 107 23.17 9.98 -4.00
N VAL A 108 23.02 9.70 -2.71
CA VAL A 108 21.78 9.25 -2.09
C VAL A 108 21.39 10.31 -1.08
N VAL A 109 20.18 10.84 -1.23
CA VAL A 109 19.61 11.84 -0.34
C VAL A 109 18.44 11.19 0.39
N THR A 110 18.69 10.83 1.65
CA THR A 110 17.64 10.44 2.58
C THR A 110 16.85 11.70 2.98
N SER A 111 15.55 11.53 3.23
CA SER A 111 14.63 12.65 3.50
C SER A 111 14.48 13.65 2.34
N TYR A 112 14.29 13.13 1.12
CA TYR A 112 14.20 13.97 -0.08
C TYR A 112 13.10 15.04 0.06
N GLY A 113 13.44 16.31 -0.21
CA GLY A 113 12.52 17.44 -0.03
C GLY A 113 12.11 17.71 1.43
N GLY A 114 12.83 17.17 2.41
CA GLY A 114 12.47 17.22 3.83
C GLY A 114 11.50 16.13 4.27
N ASP A 115 11.18 15.17 3.40
CA ASP A 115 10.27 14.07 3.70
C ASP A 115 11.05 12.78 4.00
N PRO A 116 11.18 12.34 5.27
CA PRO A 116 11.84 11.10 5.66
C PRO A 116 11.25 9.82 5.04
N THR A 117 10.04 9.88 4.48
CA THR A 117 9.45 8.76 3.74
C THR A 117 9.92 8.73 2.28
N MET A 118 10.73 9.69 1.84
CA MET A 118 11.25 9.77 0.47
C MET A 118 12.77 9.67 0.41
N ILE A 119 13.25 9.06 -0.67
CA ILE A 119 14.67 8.94 -0.98
C ILE A 119 14.91 9.28 -2.45
N GLU A 120 15.98 10.01 -2.68
CA GLU A 120 16.50 10.26 -4.02
C GLU A 120 17.82 9.50 -4.18
N VAL A 121 17.96 8.80 -5.30
CA VAL A 121 19.19 8.13 -5.70
C VAL A 121 19.63 8.66 -7.06
N SER A 122 20.90 9.03 -7.18
CA SER A 122 21.51 9.45 -8.43
C SER A 122 22.88 8.80 -8.62
N ALA A 123 23.19 8.50 -9.87
CA ALA A 123 24.45 7.88 -10.26
C ALA A 123 24.90 8.40 -11.61
N ASN A 124 26.17 8.81 -11.70
CA ASN A 124 26.82 9.24 -12.92
C ASN A 124 28.16 8.51 -13.10
N ARG A 125 28.51 8.24 -14.36
CA ARG A 125 29.81 7.69 -14.76
C ARG A 125 30.45 8.58 -15.82
N GLU A 126 31.77 8.70 -15.78
CA GLU A 126 32.55 9.31 -16.86
C GLU A 126 32.40 8.48 -18.14
N PHE A 127 32.02 9.15 -19.23
CA PHE A 127 31.83 8.52 -20.53
C PHE A 127 32.86 9.07 -21.51
N ASN A 128 33.73 8.16 -21.96
CA ASN A 128 34.69 8.43 -23.01
C ASN A 128 34.06 8.11 -24.36
N TRP A 129 33.85 9.14 -25.16
CA TRP A 129 33.38 9.00 -26.54
C TRP A 129 34.43 8.25 -27.37
N LEU A 130 34.02 7.23 -28.11
CA LEU A 130 34.94 6.41 -28.91
C LEU A 130 35.49 7.21 -30.09
N PHE A 131 34.64 8.04 -30.72
CA PHE A 131 35.02 8.87 -31.86
C PHE A 131 34.69 10.36 -31.67
N GLY A 132 34.20 10.76 -30.50
CA GLY A 132 33.88 12.16 -30.16
C GLY A 132 35.06 13.12 -30.40
N GLY A 133 36.31 12.64 -30.26
CA GLY A 133 37.52 13.41 -30.56
C GLY A 133 37.61 13.92 -32.01
N ILE A 134 37.00 13.22 -32.98
CA ILE A 134 36.91 13.67 -34.38
C ILE A 134 36.09 14.97 -34.49
N PHE A 135 35.13 15.15 -33.57
CA PHE A 135 34.22 16.29 -33.52
C PHE A 135 34.57 17.29 -32.41
N GLY A 136 35.74 17.13 -31.75
CA GLY A 136 36.15 17.99 -30.63
C GLY A 136 35.37 17.78 -29.34
N ILE A 137 34.64 16.67 -29.21
CA ILE A 137 33.91 16.28 -27.99
C ILE A 137 34.85 15.46 -27.11
N GLY A 138 35.19 15.99 -25.94
CA GLY A 138 36.00 15.31 -24.92
C GLY A 138 35.16 14.41 -24.01
N ALA A 139 35.76 13.89 -22.93
CA ALA A 139 35.05 13.12 -21.92
C ALA A 139 33.82 13.87 -21.38
N GLY A 140 32.72 13.13 -21.19
CA GLY A 140 31.47 13.65 -20.64
C GLY A 140 31.01 12.85 -19.42
N GLN A 141 29.86 13.19 -18.87
CA GLN A 141 29.19 12.36 -17.86
C GLN A 141 27.88 11.81 -18.40
N VAL A 142 27.61 10.55 -18.08
CA VAL A 142 26.33 9.88 -18.34
C VAL A 142 25.78 9.39 -17.01
N GLY A 143 24.50 9.64 -16.77
CA GLY A 143 23.90 9.27 -15.49
C GLY A 143 22.39 9.38 -15.49
N ALA A 144 21.84 9.03 -14.33
CA ALA A 144 20.42 8.96 -14.09
C ALA A 144 20.10 9.31 -12.63
N ARG A 145 18.81 9.56 -12.39
CA ARG A 145 18.25 9.91 -11.09
C ARG A 145 16.88 9.26 -10.96
N ALA A 146 16.59 8.75 -9.77
CA ALA A 146 15.30 8.21 -9.38
C ALA A 146 14.91 8.73 -7.99
N VAL A 147 13.60 8.87 -7.75
CA VAL A 147 13.03 9.21 -6.44
C VAL A 147 11.99 8.15 -6.12
N ALA A 148 12.03 7.62 -4.91
CA ALA A 148 11.07 6.65 -4.41
C ALA A 148 10.52 7.08 -3.05
N THR A 149 9.32 6.61 -2.74
CA THR A 149 8.63 6.86 -1.48
C THR A 149 8.38 5.53 -0.78
N ALA A 150 8.46 5.53 0.55
CA ALA A 150 8.18 4.38 1.39
C ALA A 150 6.84 3.76 1.00
N ASN A 151 6.80 2.43 0.89
CA ASN A 151 5.55 1.73 0.63
C ASN A 151 4.65 1.84 1.85
N ALA A 152 3.70 2.76 1.79
CA ALA A 152 2.63 2.86 2.76
C ALA A 152 1.33 2.44 2.08
N GLN A 153 1.12 1.13 1.94
CA GLN A 153 -0.14 0.64 1.41
C GLN A 153 -1.25 1.01 2.40
N PRO A 154 -2.27 1.79 1.99
CA PRO A 154 -3.34 2.18 2.88
C PRO A 154 -4.12 0.96 3.35
N ARG A 155 -4.67 1.02 4.56
CA ARG A 155 -5.52 -0.04 5.11
C ARG A 155 -6.88 0.52 5.49
N ASP A 156 -7.92 -0.23 5.18
CA ASP A 156 -9.28 0.04 5.61
C ASP A 156 -9.69 -1.10 6.55
N ILE A 157 -9.75 -0.79 7.85
CA ILE A 157 -9.95 -1.74 8.93
C ILE A 157 -11.39 -1.59 9.45
N VAL A 158 -12.16 -2.66 9.48
CA VAL A 158 -13.46 -2.70 10.16
C VAL A 158 -13.30 -3.46 11.46
N LEU A 159 -13.39 -2.74 12.57
CA LEU A 159 -13.36 -3.30 13.91
C LEU A 159 -14.79 -3.68 14.31
N ILE A 160 -15.01 -4.96 14.59
CA ILE A 160 -16.30 -5.51 15.00
C ILE A 160 -16.20 -5.94 16.47
N LEU A 161 -16.92 -5.24 17.35
CA LEU A 161 -16.91 -5.46 18.79
C LEU A 161 -18.19 -6.15 19.24
N ASP A 162 -18.03 -7.25 19.97
CA ASP A 162 -19.12 -7.94 20.65
C ASP A 162 -19.53 -7.17 21.91
N THR A 163 -20.79 -6.77 21.94
CA THR A 163 -21.41 -6.05 23.05
C THR A 163 -22.58 -6.86 23.57
N SER A 164 -22.54 -8.19 23.45
CA SER A 164 -23.54 -9.08 24.02
C SER A 164 -23.43 -9.14 25.54
N GLY A 165 -24.51 -9.59 26.18
CA GLY A 165 -24.53 -9.67 27.65
C GLY A 165 -23.55 -10.69 28.24
N SER A 166 -22.99 -11.59 27.44
CA SER A 166 -22.00 -12.57 27.91
C SER A 166 -20.62 -11.95 28.16
N MET A 167 -20.33 -10.80 27.56
CA MET A 167 -19.08 -10.06 27.73
C MET A 167 -18.88 -9.46 29.14
N CYS A 168 -19.87 -9.58 30.03
CA CYS A 168 -19.77 -9.20 31.45
C CYS A 168 -19.79 -10.40 32.42
N LEU A 169 -19.99 -11.63 31.91
CA LEU A 169 -20.40 -12.76 32.75
C LEU A 169 -19.28 -13.36 33.59
N GLU A 170 -18.01 -13.21 33.18
CA GLU A 170 -16.88 -13.83 33.89
C GLU A 170 -16.74 -13.28 35.32
N THR A 171 -17.03 -11.99 35.51
CA THR A 171 -16.91 -11.34 36.82
C THR A 171 -18.25 -11.17 37.56
N HIS A 172 -19.38 -11.07 36.84
CA HIS A 172 -20.67 -10.66 37.45
C HIS A 172 -21.73 -11.77 37.62
N GLY A 173 -21.47 -13.00 37.16
CA GLY A 173 -22.26 -14.21 37.46
C GLY A 173 -23.79 -14.04 37.56
N GLY A 174 -24.55 -14.16 36.47
CA GLY A 174 -26.02 -14.17 36.52
C GLY A 174 -26.72 -14.46 35.18
N PRO A 175 -28.03 -14.82 35.17
CA PRO A 175 -28.78 -15.08 33.94
C PRO A 175 -29.13 -13.76 33.22
N MET A 176 -28.25 -13.41 32.29
CA MET A 176 -28.35 -12.56 31.09
C MET A 176 -29.67 -11.77 30.86
N LEU A 177 -29.58 -10.43 30.94
CA LEU A 177 -30.14 -9.53 29.92
C LEU A 177 -29.61 -8.09 30.01
N ASN A 178 -29.09 -7.68 31.18
CA ASN A 178 -28.61 -6.32 31.40
C ASN A 178 -27.39 -6.40 32.33
N CYS A 179 -26.20 -5.98 31.87
CA CYS A 179 -25.08 -5.79 32.78
C CYS A 179 -25.50 -4.73 33.83
N PRO A 180 -25.37 -4.99 35.14
CA PRO A 180 -25.79 -4.01 36.14
C PRO A 180 -24.93 -2.75 36.05
N ASN A 181 -25.59 -1.59 35.95
CA ASN A 181 -25.05 -0.21 35.93
C ASN A 181 -24.54 0.33 34.56
N PRO A 182 -24.77 1.63 34.23
CA PRO A 182 -24.34 2.27 32.98
C PRO A 182 -22.85 2.72 33.00
N PRO A 183 -22.23 2.99 31.84
CA PRO A 183 -20.82 3.38 31.72
C PRO A 183 -20.60 4.82 32.16
N GLY A 184 -19.48 5.07 32.82
CA GLY A 184 -19.06 6.42 33.16
C GLY A 184 -18.06 6.56 34.30
N ASP A 185 -17.45 5.48 34.80
CA ASP A 185 -16.40 5.62 35.80
C ASP A 185 -15.06 5.03 35.32
N PRO A 186 -14.02 5.87 35.11
CA PRO A 186 -12.63 5.44 34.88
C PRO A 186 -12.01 4.72 36.08
N ASP A 187 -12.64 4.74 37.25
CA ASP A 187 -12.23 3.99 38.42
C ASP A 187 -13.42 3.31 39.08
N HIS A 188 -13.53 1.99 38.84
CA HIS A 188 -14.26 1.01 39.64
C HIS A 188 -14.76 1.59 40.98
N ASN A 189 -16.06 1.90 41.05
CA ASN A 189 -16.80 2.35 42.24
C ASN A 189 -16.83 1.29 43.38
N GLY A 190 -15.74 0.55 43.60
CA GLY A 190 -15.66 -0.65 44.41
C GLY A 190 -16.43 -1.84 43.82
N GLN A 191 -16.84 -1.77 42.55
CA GLN A 191 -17.54 -2.84 41.83
C GLN A 191 -16.57 -3.57 40.90
N ALA A 192 -16.79 -4.86 40.68
CA ALA A 192 -15.87 -5.72 39.94
C ALA A 192 -15.79 -5.34 38.45
N ASP A 193 -14.66 -5.66 37.82
CA ASP A 193 -14.33 -5.36 36.42
C ASP A 193 -15.28 -6.09 35.45
N TRP A 194 -15.62 -5.49 34.30
CA TRP A 194 -16.48 -6.13 33.30
C TRP A 194 -15.64 -6.98 32.35
N GLU A 195 -15.18 -8.14 32.81
CA GLU A 195 -14.40 -9.04 31.95
C GLU A 195 -15.30 -10.01 31.15
N PRO A 196 -14.96 -10.29 29.88
CA PRO A 196 -13.79 -9.79 29.12
C PRO A 196 -13.99 -8.44 28.40
N PHE A 197 -15.11 -7.74 28.61
CA PHE A 197 -15.44 -6.49 27.93
C PHE A 197 -14.42 -5.37 28.12
N ASP A 198 -13.92 -5.15 29.35
CA ASP A 198 -12.93 -4.10 29.63
C ASP A 198 -11.61 -4.36 28.90
N THR A 199 -11.14 -5.61 28.90
CA THR A 199 -9.99 -6.01 28.08
C THR A 199 -10.21 -5.73 26.59
N MET A 200 -11.40 -6.02 26.06
CA MET A 200 -11.74 -5.72 24.66
C MET A 200 -11.75 -4.21 24.38
N ARG A 201 -12.33 -3.42 25.31
CA ARG A 201 -12.41 -1.96 25.22
C ARG A 201 -11.02 -1.34 25.18
N GLU A 202 -10.15 -1.71 26.11
CA GLU A 202 -8.78 -1.19 26.20
C GLU A 202 -7.94 -1.59 24.98
N ALA A 203 -7.99 -2.85 24.55
CA ALA A 203 -7.30 -3.30 23.35
C ALA A 203 -7.77 -2.56 22.08
N SER A 204 -9.05 -2.21 22.02
CA SER A 204 -9.62 -1.43 20.90
C SER A 204 -9.11 0.02 20.89
N LEU A 205 -8.94 0.64 22.06
CA LEU A 205 -8.35 1.99 22.17
C LEU A 205 -6.86 1.96 21.80
N GLU A 206 -6.11 0.99 22.32
CA GLU A 206 -4.68 0.82 22.00
C GLU A 206 -4.44 0.52 20.52
N LEU A 207 -5.35 -0.20 19.84
CA LEU A 207 -5.23 -0.41 18.40
C LEU A 207 -5.14 0.93 17.65
N GLY A 208 -5.92 1.94 18.05
CA GLY A 208 -5.91 3.27 17.43
C GLY A 208 -4.53 3.95 17.51
N THR A 209 -3.77 3.73 18.59
CA THR A 209 -2.45 4.33 18.81
C THR A 209 -1.36 3.71 17.92
N VAL A 210 -1.57 2.46 17.49
CA VAL A 210 -0.66 1.71 16.62
C VAL A 210 -0.90 2.02 15.14
N LEU A 211 -2.11 2.48 14.77
CA LEU A 211 -2.44 2.83 13.39
C LEU A 211 -1.74 4.11 12.94
N THR A 212 -1.46 4.19 11.65
CA THR A 212 -0.91 5.38 11.00
C THR A 212 -2.00 6.03 10.14
N PRO A 213 -2.71 7.06 10.63
CA PRO A 213 -3.86 7.60 9.89
C PRO A 213 -3.48 8.37 8.63
N THR A 214 -2.30 8.98 8.57
CA THR A 214 -1.86 9.84 7.46
C THR A 214 -0.38 9.67 7.18
N ALA A 215 -0.01 9.52 5.91
CA ALA A 215 1.36 9.59 5.41
C ALA A 215 1.86 11.03 5.37
N GLN A 216 3.18 11.20 5.36
CA GLN A 216 3.74 12.50 5.03
C GLN A 216 3.40 12.87 3.57
N GLY A 217 2.91 14.10 3.35
CA GLY A 217 2.26 14.51 2.09
C GLY A 217 0.73 14.54 2.12
N GLY A 218 0.11 14.23 3.27
CA GLY A 218 -1.34 14.39 3.50
C GLY A 218 -2.21 13.26 2.96
N GLN A 219 -1.61 12.14 2.53
CA GLN A 219 -2.37 10.97 2.08
C GLN A 219 -2.88 10.17 3.27
N THR A 220 -4.16 9.86 3.32
CA THR A 220 -4.73 9.00 4.37
C THR A 220 -4.26 7.56 4.19
N LEU A 221 -3.68 6.94 5.23
CA LEU A 221 -3.16 5.58 5.19
C LEU A 221 -4.11 4.60 5.85
N ASP A 222 -4.15 4.57 7.17
CA ASP A 222 -5.03 3.67 7.92
C ASP A 222 -6.33 4.36 8.27
N ARG A 223 -7.45 3.72 7.92
CA ARG A 223 -8.79 4.12 8.36
C ARG A 223 -9.44 2.99 9.16
N ILE A 224 -10.14 3.33 10.23
CA ILE A 224 -10.93 2.39 11.03
C ILE A 224 -12.41 2.72 10.92
N ALA A 225 -13.25 1.71 10.76
CA ALA A 225 -14.69 1.80 10.98
C ALA A 225 -15.06 0.94 12.18
N LEU A 226 -16.05 1.38 12.96
CA LEU A 226 -16.47 0.68 14.17
C LEU A 226 -17.87 0.12 13.99
N VAL A 227 -17.99 -1.20 14.12
CA VAL A 227 -19.25 -1.93 14.19
C VAL A 227 -19.36 -2.54 15.58
N THR A 228 -20.50 -2.33 16.22
CA THR A 228 -20.84 -3.01 17.47
C THR A 228 -22.00 -3.93 17.21
N TYR A 229 -22.04 -5.07 17.90
CA TYR A 229 -23.17 -5.98 17.74
C TYR A 229 -23.53 -6.68 19.03
N SER A 230 -24.82 -6.93 19.15
CA SER A 230 -25.40 -7.85 20.12
C SER A 230 -26.66 -8.49 19.54
N THR A 231 -27.84 -8.00 19.93
CA THR A 231 -29.15 -8.40 19.40
C THR A 231 -29.32 -7.99 17.93
N SER A 232 -28.71 -6.87 17.56
CA SER A 232 -28.57 -6.36 16.20
C SER A 232 -27.11 -5.91 16.02
N ALA A 233 -26.79 -5.35 14.85
CA ALA A 233 -25.48 -4.78 14.57
C ALA A 233 -25.64 -3.36 14.04
N THR A 234 -24.85 -2.45 14.59
CA THR A 234 -24.88 -1.02 14.32
C THR A 234 -23.49 -0.55 13.95
N VAL A 235 -23.42 0.24 12.88
CA VAL A 235 -22.22 1.00 12.53
C VAL A 235 -22.17 2.20 13.45
N GLN A 236 -21.30 2.16 14.45
CA GLN A 236 -21.10 3.28 15.37
C GLN A 236 -20.38 4.42 14.67
N LEU A 237 -19.37 4.06 13.87
CA LEU A 237 -18.58 5.02 13.09
C LEU A 237 -18.30 4.48 11.69
N PRO A 238 -18.48 5.30 10.63
CA PRO A 238 -17.92 5.00 9.33
C PRO A 238 -16.37 5.05 9.39
N PHE A 239 -15.70 4.77 8.26
CA PHE A 239 -14.25 4.91 8.17
C PHE A 239 -13.79 6.31 8.59
N THR A 240 -13.04 6.38 9.69
CA THR A 240 -12.38 7.57 10.23
C THR A 240 -10.88 7.34 10.25
N ASN A 241 -10.10 8.43 10.24
CA ASN A 241 -8.66 8.45 10.47
C ASN A 241 -8.30 9.27 11.72
N ASP A 242 -9.30 9.59 12.53
CA ASP A 242 -9.17 10.28 13.81
C ASP A 242 -9.46 9.28 14.93
N TYR A 243 -8.40 8.89 15.64
CA TYR A 243 -8.43 7.97 16.79
C TYR A 243 -7.77 8.60 18.02
N ASP A 244 -7.49 9.90 17.97
CA ASP A 244 -6.79 10.59 19.04
C ASP A 244 -7.66 10.68 20.30
N ALA A 245 -7.04 11.05 21.42
CA ALA A 245 -7.76 11.28 22.66
C ALA A 245 -8.84 12.38 22.46
N GLY A 246 -10.08 12.09 22.86
CA GLY A 246 -11.26 12.93 22.65
C GLY A 246 -11.92 12.77 21.27
N SER A 247 -11.43 11.87 20.42
CA SER A 247 -12.02 11.60 19.11
C SER A 247 -13.42 10.96 19.20
N PRO A 248 -14.21 11.03 18.12
CA PRO A 248 -15.42 10.23 18.00
C PRO A 248 -15.16 8.73 18.16
N TYR A 249 -13.99 8.24 17.76
CA TYR A 249 -13.56 6.85 17.93
C TYR A 249 -13.51 6.43 19.39
N GLU A 250 -12.76 7.17 20.21
CA GLU A 250 -12.68 6.92 21.65
C GLU A 250 -14.06 7.02 22.31
N SER A 251 -14.82 8.06 21.98
CA SER A 251 -16.16 8.29 22.53
C SER A 251 -17.13 7.15 22.18
N ALA A 252 -17.06 6.63 20.94
CA ALA A 252 -17.90 5.54 20.49
C ALA A 252 -17.57 4.22 21.17
N ILE A 253 -16.30 3.97 21.53
CA ILE A 253 -15.87 2.79 22.28
C ILE A 253 -16.28 2.92 23.76
N ASN A 254 -15.98 4.04 24.40
CA ASN A 254 -16.28 4.27 25.82
C ASN A 254 -17.79 4.35 26.11
N GLY A 255 -18.61 4.68 25.11
CA GLY A 255 -20.07 4.72 25.23
C GLY A 255 -20.77 3.37 25.11
N ILE A 256 -20.04 2.27 24.87
CA ILE A 256 -20.64 0.96 24.65
C ILE A 256 -21.15 0.36 25.96
N VAL A 257 -22.38 -0.17 25.91
CA VAL A 257 -22.96 -0.97 27.00
C VAL A 257 -23.21 -2.39 26.50
N PRO A 258 -22.54 -3.41 27.06
CA PRO A 258 -22.82 -4.79 26.73
C PRO A 258 -24.22 -5.23 27.21
N ALA A 259 -25.04 -5.71 26.28
CA ALA A 259 -26.39 -6.23 26.55
C ALA A 259 -26.94 -7.07 25.39
N GLY A 260 -27.79 -8.04 25.72
CA GLY A 260 -28.56 -8.81 24.74
C GLY A 260 -27.84 -10.04 24.16
N TYR A 261 -28.23 -10.42 22.94
CA TYR A 261 -27.78 -11.63 22.25
C TYR A 261 -26.46 -11.42 21.48
N THR A 262 -26.01 -12.44 20.75
CA THR A 262 -24.73 -12.46 20.02
C THR A 262 -24.99 -12.79 18.54
N ASN A 263 -25.11 -11.76 17.71
CA ASN A 263 -25.47 -11.86 16.28
C ASN A 263 -24.28 -11.59 15.34
N ILE A 264 -23.30 -12.51 15.35
CA ILE A 264 -22.04 -12.39 14.59
C ILE A 264 -22.30 -12.19 13.09
N GLY A 265 -23.20 -12.98 12.50
CA GLY A 265 -23.47 -12.90 11.06
C GLY A 265 -23.98 -11.53 10.62
N TYR A 266 -24.83 -10.89 11.43
CA TYR A 266 -25.32 -9.56 11.07
C TYR A 266 -24.25 -8.47 11.23
N ALA A 267 -23.29 -8.68 12.14
CA ALA A 267 -22.12 -7.82 12.27
C ALA A 267 -21.22 -7.89 11.02
N LEU A 268 -20.95 -9.11 10.53
CA LEU A 268 -20.21 -9.33 9.28
C LEU A 268 -20.96 -8.77 8.08
N TYR A 269 -22.29 -8.91 8.03
CA TYR A 269 -23.13 -8.26 7.04
C TYR A 269 -22.93 -6.73 7.03
N ARG A 270 -22.96 -6.07 8.20
CA ARG A 270 -22.73 -4.62 8.31
C ARG A 270 -21.31 -4.23 7.92
N ALA A 271 -20.31 -5.01 8.30
CA ALA A 271 -18.92 -4.78 7.89
C ALA A 271 -18.78 -4.81 6.36
N ARG A 272 -19.37 -5.81 5.70
CA ARG A 272 -19.44 -5.91 4.24
C ARG A 272 -20.08 -4.67 3.61
N GLN A 273 -21.17 -4.15 4.19
CA GLN A 273 -21.83 -2.95 3.69
C GLN A 273 -20.90 -1.74 3.72
N ILE A 274 -20.19 -1.51 4.84
CA ILE A 274 -19.24 -0.41 4.97
C ILE A 274 -18.10 -0.53 3.95
N ILE A 275 -17.55 -1.74 3.78
CA ILE A 275 -16.47 -1.99 2.83
C ILE A 275 -16.94 -1.72 1.40
N ASN A 276 -18.13 -2.19 1.03
CA ASN A 276 -18.67 -1.97 -0.32
C ASN A 276 -19.05 -0.51 -0.59
N SER A 277 -19.50 0.24 0.43
CA SER A 277 -19.92 1.63 0.25
C SER A 277 -18.77 2.62 0.28
N SER A 278 -17.71 2.33 1.05
CA SER A 278 -16.71 3.33 1.43
C SER A 278 -15.28 2.81 1.52
N GLY A 279 -15.07 1.53 1.21
CA GLY A 279 -13.75 0.93 1.11
C GLY A 279 -12.99 1.45 -0.12
N ARG A 280 -11.71 1.75 0.08
CA ARG A 280 -10.80 2.24 -0.96
C ARG A 280 -10.33 1.10 -1.86
N PRO A 281 -10.36 1.26 -3.20
CA PRO A 281 -9.85 0.25 -4.13
C PRO A 281 -8.38 -0.10 -3.91
N GLU A 282 -7.55 0.90 -3.61
CA GLU A 282 -6.11 0.80 -3.41
C GLU A 282 -5.71 0.29 -2.01
N ALA A 283 -6.65 0.27 -1.06
CA ALA A 283 -6.39 -0.13 0.31
C ALA A 283 -6.63 -1.63 0.54
N SER A 284 -5.73 -2.22 1.34
CA SER A 284 -5.93 -3.55 1.90
C SER A 284 -7.08 -3.50 2.90
N LYS A 285 -8.05 -4.40 2.75
CA LYS A 285 -9.26 -4.44 3.58
C LYS A 285 -9.08 -5.47 4.67
N VAL A 286 -9.31 -5.07 5.91
CA VAL A 286 -9.14 -5.93 7.08
C VAL A 286 -10.41 -5.87 7.92
N VAL A 287 -10.89 -7.02 8.38
CA VAL A 287 -11.99 -7.13 9.34
C VAL A 287 -11.43 -7.80 10.58
N VAL A 288 -11.60 -7.17 11.75
CA VAL A 288 -11.18 -7.73 13.03
C VAL A 288 -12.43 -7.93 13.88
N LEU A 289 -12.76 -9.19 14.19
CA LEU A 289 -13.92 -9.59 14.97
C LEU A 289 -13.49 -9.99 16.38
N LEU A 290 -14.00 -9.31 17.39
CA LEU A 290 -13.73 -9.56 18.80
C LEU A 290 -15.02 -10.10 19.45
N THR A 291 -14.93 -11.23 20.17
CA THR A 291 -16.12 -11.91 20.76
C THR A 291 -15.75 -12.93 21.83
N ASP A 292 -16.72 -13.29 22.68
CA ASP A 292 -16.62 -14.40 23.63
C ASP A 292 -17.14 -15.75 23.09
N GLY A 293 -17.72 -15.78 21.88
CA GLY A 293 -17.65 -16.94 20.98
C GLY A 293 -18.94 -17.69 20.62
N TYR A 294 -20.14 -17.32 21.11
CA TYR A 294 -21.36 -18.10 20.80
C TYR A 294 -22.40 -17.32 20.00
N ALA A 295 -22.43 -17.54 18.67
CA ALA A 295 -23.52 -17.04 17.84
C ALA A 295 -24.85 -17.68 18.26
N ASN A 296 -25.75 -16.86 18.81
CA ASN A 296 -27.06 -17.32 19.31
C ASN A 296 -28.24 -16.58 18.67
N ARG A 297 -27.98 -15.76 17.65
CA ARG A 297 -29.01 -15.01 16.91
C ARG A 297 -28.60 -14.83 15.45
N TYR A 298 -29.59 -14.82 14.55
CA TYR A 298 -29.36 -14.68 13.11
C TYR A 298 -30.54 -13.99 12.40
N ARG A 299 -30.25 -13.37 11.25
CA ARG A 299 -31.27 -12.70 10.42
C ARG A 299 -32.10 -13.72 9.66
N THR A 300 -33.42 -13.54 9.67
CA THR A 300 -34.38 -14.37 8.91
C THR A 300 -35.03 -13.61 7.75
N GLY A 301 -34.90 -12.28 7.72
CA GLY A 301 -35.49 -11.44 6.69
C GLY A 301 -35.52 -9.96 7.05
N GLY A 302 -36.54 -9.26 6.54
CA GLY A 302 -36.75 -7.82 6.73
C GLY A 302 -35.81 -6.94 5.90
N SER A 303 -36.08 -5.64 5.85
CA SER A 303 -35.17 -4.65 5.26
C SER A 303 -34.03 -4.30 6.23
N ASP A 304 -32.98 -3.62 5.76
CA ASP A 304 -31.87 -3.19 6.64
C ASP A 304 -32.27 -2.14 7.68
N SER A 305 -33.38 -1.43 7.43
CA SER A 305 -34.02 -0.49 8.36
C SER A 305 -34.95 -1.18 9.36
N ASN A 306 -35.42 -2.39 9.06
CA ASN A 306 -36.28 -3.19 9.94
C ASN A 306 -36.01 -4.69 9.75
N PRO A 307 -34.84 -5.18 10.18
CA PRO A 307 -34.44 -6.56 10.00
C PRO A 307 -35.21 -7.47 10.97
N THR A 308 -35.59 -8.66 10.51
CA THR A 308 -36.19 -9.69 11.37
C THR A 308 -35.14 -10.72 11.75
N PHE A 309 -35.17 -11.16 13.01
CA PHE A 309 -34.19 -12.09 13.56
C PHE A 309 -34.88 -13.26 14.27
N SER A 310 -34.17 -14.39 14.33
CA SER A 310 -34.50 -15.52 15.19
C SER A 310 -33.36 -15.75 16.19
N THR A 311 -33.70 -16.25 17.37
CA THR A 311 -32.75 -16.57 18.44
C THR A 311 -32.70 -18.07 18.68
N CYS A 312 -31.50 -18.56 19.02
CA CYS A 312 -31.31 -19.88 19.58
C CYS A 312 -31.80 -19.88 21.03
N SER A 313 -32.40 -20.98 21.49
CA SER A 313 -32.84 -21.15 22.90
C SER A 313 -31.73 -21.65 23.82
N SER A 314 -30.48 -21.67 23.35
CA SER A 314 -29.29 -22.19 24.04
C SER A 314 -28.30 -21.06 24.33
N SER A 315 -27.70 -21.08 25.52
CA SER A 315 -26.59 -20.19 25.89
C SER A 315 -25.26 -20.53 25.19
N THR A 316 -25.21 -21.66 24.47
CA THR A 316 -24.04 -22.19 23.76
C THR A 316 -24.13 -22.03 22.24
N GLY A 317 -25.00 -21.13 21.74
CA GLY A 317 -25.20 -20.91 20.31
C GLY A 317 -25.97 -22.02 19.57
N CYS A 318 -26.14 -21.86 18.26
CA CYS A 318 -26.77 -22.89 17.42
C CYS A 318 -26.32 -22.86 15.95
N SER A 319 -26.43 -24.02 15.29
CA SER A 319 -25.94 -24.22 13.92
C SER A 319 -26.55 -23.27 12.89
N ALA A 320 -27.80 -22.82 13.08
CA ALA A 320 -28.41 -21.83 12.19
C ALA A 320 -27.70 -20.46 12.27
N ALA A 321 -27.27 -20.06 13.47
CA ALA A 321 -26.52 -18.82 13.67
C ALA A 321 -25.08 -18.96 13.16
N ASP A 322 -24.45 -20.11 13.39
CA ASP A 322 -23.11 -20.42 12.89
C ASP A 322 -23.06 -20.40 11.35
N ASN A 323 -24.01 -21.09 10.69
CA ASN A 323 -24.11 -21.11 9.23
C ASN A 323 -24.36 -19.71 8.65
N TYR A 324 -25.16 -18.89 9.33
CA TYR A 324 -25.38 -17.52 8.92
C TYR A 324 -24.08 -16.69 9.02
N ALA A 325 -23.35 -16.82 10.13
CA ALA A 325 -22.06 -16.16 10.31
C ALA A 325 -21.03 -16.56 9.24
N LEU A 326 -20.93 -17.86 8.93
CA LEU A 326 -20.03 -18.35 7.88
C LEU A 326 -20.43 -17.88 6.47
N THR A 327 -21.73 -17.80 6.19
CA THR A 327 -22.23 -17.27 4.92
C THR A 327 -21.83 -15.81 4.74
N GLU A 328 -22.01 -14.99 5.78
CA GLU A 328 -21.65 -13.57 5.73
C GLU A 328 -20.12 -13.37 5.76
N ALA A 329 -19.36 -14.22 6.45
CA ALA A 329 -17.90 -14.23 6.37
C ALA A 329 -17.43 -14.50 4.93
N GLY A 330 -18.04 -15.47 4.25
CA GLY A 330 -17.78 -15.73 2.83
C GLY A 330 -18.09 -14.52 1.96
N ALA A 331 -19.22 -13.85 2.22
CA ALA A 331 -19.60 -12.64 1.51
C ALA A 331 -18.62 -11.47 1.76
N VAL A 332 -18.08 -11.33 2.97
CA VAL A 332 -17.00 -10.37 3.29
C VAL A 332 -15.72 -10.74 2.53
N ALA A 333 -15.33 -12.02 2.50
CA ALA A 333 -14.13 -12.45 1.79
C ALA A 333 -14.20 -12.11 0.29
N THR A 334 -15.38 -12.18 -0.35
CA THR A 334 -15.55 -11.76 -1.75
C THR A 334 -15.24 -10.28 -2.03
N THR A 335 -15.20 -9.42 -1.00
CA THR A 335 -14.78 -8.02 -1.15
C THR A 335 -13.26 -7.85 -1.18
N GLY A 336 -12.50 -8.95 -1.08
CA GLY A 336 -11.04 -8.95 -0.94
C GLY A 336 -10.57 -8.53 0.45
N ALA A 337 -11.41 -8.72 1.48
CA ALA A 337 -11.09 -8.38 2.85
C ALA A 337 -10.59 -9.62 3.62
N SER A 338 -9.50 -9.44 4.37
CA SER A 338 -9.00 -10.48 5.28
C SER A 338 -9.70 -10.41 6.63
N ILE A 339 -10.10 -11.56 7.18
CA ILE A 339 -10.89 -11.64 8.43
C ILE A 339 -10.02 -12.24 9.53
N TYR A 340 -9.84 -11.48 10.60
CA TYR A 340 -9.19 -11.91 11.84
C TYR A 340 -10.21 -12.02 12.96
N THR A 341 -10.12 -13.07 13.77
CA THR A 341 -11.02 -13.30 14.90
C THR A 341 -10.23 -13.40 16.20
N ILE A 342 -10.68 -12.71 17.23
CA ILE A 342 -10.13 -12.74 18.58
C ILE A 342 -11.24 -13.27 19.51
N GLY A 343 -10.97 -14.41 20.13
CA GLY A 343 -11.87 -15.05 21.08
C GLY A 343 -11.38 -14.88 22.51
N TYR A 344 -12.21 -14.36 23.41
CA TYR A 344 -11.83 -14.11 24.81
C TYR A 344 -12.04 -15.30 25.75
N THR A 345 -12.82 -16.32 25.35
CA THR A 345 -13.07 -17.51 26.19
C THR A 345 -12.56 -18.80 25.54
N GLY A 346 -11.98 -19.71 26.34
CA GLY A 346 -11.32 -20.93 25.86
C GLY A 346 -12.23 -22.13 25.56
N GLY A 347 -13.56 -21.98 25.44
CA GLY A 347 -14.50 -23.08 25.68
C GLY A 347 -15.03 -23.87 24.47
N ALA A 348 -15.89 -23.27 23.64
CA ALA A 348 -16.51 -23.99 22.52
C ALA A 348 -16.94 -23.13 21.31
N GLY A 349 -16.74 -21.80 21.36
CA GLY A 349 -16.91 -20.90 20.22
C GLY A 349 -15.72 -20.87 19.26
N ALA A 350 -14.55 -21.33 19.70
CA ALA A 350 -13.30 -21.30 18.94
C ALA A 350 -13.38 -21.96 17.54
N PRO A 351 -14.08 -23.10 17.34
CA PRO A 351 -14.21 -23.70 16.01
C PRO A 351 -14.95 -22.80 15.00
N LEU A 352 -15.97 -22.05 15.45
CA LEU A 352 -16.67 -21.08 14.60
C LEU A 352 -15.74 -19.94 14.21
N LEU A 353 -15.04 -19.35 15.19
CA LEU A 353 -14.11 -18.24 14.93
C LEU A 353 -12.99 -18.65 13.98
N GLN A 354 -12.40 -19.82 14.19
CA GLN A 354 -11.39 -20.38 13.28
C GLN A 354 -11.96 -20.59 11.87
N SER A 355 -13.19 -21.07 11.75
CA SER A 355 -13.85 -21.24 10.46
C SER A 355 -14.11 -19.90 9.77
N ILE A 356 -14.52 -18.86 10.51
CA ILE A 356 -14.69 -17.50 9.99
C ILE A 356 -13.35 -16.92 9.51
N ALA A 357 -12.28 -17.06 10.30
CA ALA A 357 -10.96 -16.56 9.95
C ALA A 357 -10.40 -17.27 8.70
N ASN A 358 -10.55 -18.60 8.60
CA ASN A 358 -10.09 -19.38 7.45
C ASN A 358 -10.80 -19.02 6.13
N VAL A 359 -12.04 -18.50 6.20
CA VAL A 359 -12.77 -18.05 5.01
C VAL A 359 -12.19 -16.73 4.48
N GLY A 360 -11.55 -15.93 5.34
CA GLY A 360 -10.97 -14.63 5.00
C GLY A 360 -9.47 -14.66 4.63
N LEU A 361 -8.83 -15.84 4.55
CA LEU A 361 -7.43 -15.99 4.14
C LEU A 361 -7.32 -16.46 2.68
#